data_AF-A0A8I0SQT1-F1
#
_entry.id   AF-A0A8I0SQT1-F1
#
_cell.length_a   1.000
_cell.length_b   1.000
_cell.length_c   1.000
_cell.angle_alpha   90.00
_cell.angle_beta   90.00
_cell.angle_gamma   90.00
#
_symmetry.space_group_name_H-M   'P 1'
#
loop_
_entity.id
_entity.type
_entity.pdbx_description
1 polymer ?
#
loop_
_entity_poly.entity_id
_entity_poly.type
_entity_poly.pdbx_seq_one_letter_code
_entity_poly.pdbx_strand_id
1 'polypeptide(L)'
;MFFLRPNNRRNLVSQNVGVSLFHEKDHEMASYTLNASFTNADLNLFYQTGTNLIIAKPTQQSSGVPNVAWLVIRPMQSNTIVWDENYGIYASTSSITNGATLTKMSTSGMPAVMGRMYNLSPAGTIDIQPMSGDLSSFTLTNLYNAPGTFMTVGLYQNANVNGSAILGNALSAAPVIYSYQAVITPFTTIYMWMQSQVRSNTVITNVTSTMTQVTFGGGVNTASMQYNPSDGTFITAQGNNTMLLSSMEQPQAMVHHLLPQL
;
A
#
# COMPACT_ATOMS: atom_id res chain seq x y z
N MET A 1 -4.66 30.50 -79.34
CA MET A 1 -5.84 31.36 -79.34
C MET A 1 -6.30 31.51 -77.90
N PHE A 2 -6.23 32.73 -77.37
CA PHE A 2 -6.56 33.09 -75.99
C PHE A 2 -8.07 33.02 -75.76
N PHE A 3 -8.49 32.50 -74.59
CA PHE A 3 -9.69 33.00 -73.90
C PHE A 3 -9.39 33.14 -72.41
N LEU A 4 -9.74 34.32 -71.88
CA LEU A 4 -9.52 34.79 -70.53
C LEU A 4 -10.86 34.90 -69.79
N ARG A 5 -10.86 34.41 -68.53
CA ARG A 5 -11.60 34.88 -67.31
C ARG A 5 -13.12 34.60 -67.20
N PRO A 6 -13.76 34.67 -66.00
CA PRO A 6 -13.25 35.05 -64.66
C PRO A 6 -13.66 34.16 -63.45
N ASN A 7 -12.92 34.38 -62.34
CA ASN A 7 -13.26 34.36 -60.91
C ASN A 7 -14.48 33.57 -60.39
N ASN A 8 -14.20 32.69 -59.42
CA ASN A 8 -15.10 32.52 -58.27
C ASN A 8 -14.30 32.53 -56.97
N ARG A 9 -14.37 33.68 -56.26
CA ARG A 9 -13.98 33.81 -54.85
C ARG A 9 -15.00 33.04 -54.02
N ARG A 10 -14.58 31.98 -53.33
CA ARG A 10 -15.27 31.52 -52.12
C ARG A 10 -14.44 31.90 -50.91
N ASN A 11 -15.02 32.81 -50.14
CA ASN A 11 -14.62 33.08 -48.76
C ASN A 11 -14.66 31.77 -47.98
N LEU A 12 -13.50 31.29 -47.52
CA LEU A 12 -13.47 30.32 -46.43
C LEU A 12 -13.60 31.11 -45.14
N VAL A 13 -14.82 31.11 -44.63
CA VAL A 13 -15.16 31.55 -43.28
C VAL A 13 -14.42 30.63 -42.30
N SER A 14 -13.72 31.27 -41.37
CA SER A 14 -13.12 30.70 -40.17
C SER A 14 -14.05 29.67 -39.52
N GLN A 15 -13.59 28.43 -39.43
CA GLN A 15 -13.97 27.54 -38.35
C GLN A 15 -12.71 27.24 -37.56
N ASN A 16 -12.44 28.09 -36.56
CA ASN A 16 -11.68 27.70 -35.39
C ASN A 16 -12.39 26.49 -34.78
N VAL A 17 -11.99 25.29 -35.17
CA VAL A 17 -12.30 24.08 -34.44
C VAL A 17 -11.50 24.19 -33.15
N GLY A 18 -12.16 24.66 -32.10
CA GLY A 18 -11.62 24.65 -30.75
C GLY A 18 -11.25 23.22 -30.42
N VAL A 19 -9.95 22.94 -30.43
CA VAL A 19 -9.40 21.75 -29.81
C VAL A 19 -9.72 21.92 -28.34
N SER A 20 -10.76 21.23 -27.87
CA SER A 20 -11.03 21.07 -26.46
C SER A 20 -9.86 20.27 -25.90
N LEU A 21 -8.84 20.99 -25.44
CA LEU A 21 -7.85 20.48 -24.51
C LEU A 21 -8.63 20.15 -23.24
N PHE A 22 -9.12 18.92 -23.16
CA PHE A 22 -9.33 18.30 -21.87
C PHE A 22 -7.98 18.38 -21.18
N HIS A 23 -7.86 19.33 -20.26
CA HIS A 23 -6.90 19.23 -19.18
C HIS A 23 -7.27 17.92 -18.49
N GLU A 24 -6.59 16.84 -18.87
CA GLU A 24 -6.33 15.73 -17.97
C GLU A 24 -5.67 16.40 -16.78
N LYS A 25 -6.49 16.72 -15.79
CA LYS A 25 -6.03 17.18 -14.49
C LYS A 25 -5.21 15.99 -14.03
N ASP A 26 -3.89 16.08 -14.15
CA ASP A 26 -2.98 15.17 -13.50
C ASP A 26 -3.52 15.05 -12.09
N HIS A 27 -4.14 13.91 -11.79
CA HIS A 27 -4.64 13.63 -10.46
C HIS A 27 -3.37 13.49 -9.66
N GLU A 28 -2.93 14.60 -9.07
CA GLU A 28 -1.77 14.64 -8.20
C GLU A 28 -2.05 13.63 -7.11
N MET A 29 -1.38 12.48 -7.21
CA MET A 29 -1.58 11.37 -6.29
C MET A 29 -1.17 11.85 -4.90
N ALA A 30 -1.99 11.54 -3.89
CA ALA A 30 -1.71 12.02 -2.54
C ALA A 30 -0.33 11.54 -2.07
N SER A 31 0.45 12.47 -1.54
CA SER A 31 1.75 12.20 -0.91
C SER A 31 1.62 12.36 0.60
N TYR A 32 2.17 11.41 1.35
CA TYR A 32 2.07 11.35 2.80
C TYR A 32 3.45 11.33 3.46
N THR A 33 3.54 11.96 4.63
CA THR A 33 4.75 12.02 5.45
C THR A 33 4.47 11.52 6.86
N LEU A 34 5.22 10.51 7.29
CA LEU A 34 5.28 10.07 8.67
C LEU A 34 6.63 10.46 9.27
N ASN A 35 6.60 11.16 10.39
CA ASN A 35 7.77 11.36 11.24
C ASN A 35 7.66 10.47 12.47
N ALA A 36 8.73 9.75 12.81
CA ALA A 36 8.82 8.91 13.99
C ALA A 36 10.07 9.27 14.81
N SER A 37 9.88 9.65 16.07
CA SER A 37 10.96 10.05 16.98
C SER A 37 11.13 9.09 18.14
N PHE A 38 12.37 8.98 18.61
CA PHE A 38 12.79 8.07 19.68
C PHE A 38 13.79 8.78 20.59
N THR A 39 13.81 8.43 21.87
CA THR A 39 14.84 8.95 22.80
C THR A 39 16.13 8.14 22.67
N ASN A 40 17.25 8.71 23.14
CA ASN A 40 18.53 7.98 23.17
C ASN A 40 18.48 6.70 24.01
N ALA A 41 17.67 6.69 25.08
CA ALA A 41 17.47 5.51 25.91
C ALA A 41 16.79 4.38 25.11
N ASP A 42 15.75 4.71 24.35
CA ASP A 42 15.03 3.76 23.50
C ASP A 42 15.97 3.18 22.44
N LEU A 43 16.73 4.03 21.75
CA LEU A 43 17.65 3.62 20.68
C LEU A 43 18.75 2.69 21.19
N ASN A 44 19.30 2.93 22.38
CA ASN A 44 20.29 2.06 22.99
C ASN A 44 19.71 0.67 23.26
N LEU A 45 18.48 0.59 23.76
CA LEU A 45 17.79 -0.67 23.97
C LEU A 45 17.57 -1.41 22.64
N PHE A 46 17.01 -0.73 21.64
CA PHE A 46 16.73 -1.32 20.33
C PHE A 46 17.98 -1.81 19.61
N TYR A 47 19.09 -1.09 19.75
CA TYR A 47 20.38 -1.51 19.23
C TYR A 47 20.81 -2.86 19.82
N GLN A 48 20.70 -3.03 21.14
CA GLN A 48 21.09 -4.25 21.85
C GLN A 48 20.18 -5.44 21.53
N THR A 49 18.88 -5.20 21.32
CA THR A 49 17.87 -6.24 21.08
C THR A 49 17.61 -6.50 19.60
N GLY A 50 18.27 -5.75 18.69
CA GLY A 50 18.02 -5.82 17.25
C GLY A 50 16.58 -5.47 16.86
N THR A 51 15.93 -4.61 17.64
CA THR A 51 14.54 -4.20 17.45
C THR A 51 14.46 -3.11 16.38
N ASN A 52 13.50 -3.24 15.47
CA ASN A 52 13.28 -2.33 14.35
C ASN A 52 11.90 -1.70 14.45
N LEU A 53 11.75 -0.52 13.85
CA LEU A 53 10.45 0.07 13.55
C LEU A 53 9.87 -0.66 12.33
N ILE A 54 8.68 -1.22 12.50
CA ILE A 54 7.92 -1.86 11.43
C ILE A 54 6.78 -0.95 11.02
N ILE A 55 6.60 -0.77 9.72
CA ILE A 55 5.45 -0.09 9.12
C ILE A 55 4.77 -1.07 8.17
N ALA A 56 3.46 -1.19 8.28
CA ALA A 56 2.65 -2.00 7.38
C ALA A 56 1.34 -1.29 7.04
N LYS A 57 0.79 -1.58 5.85
CA LYS A 57 -0.52 -1.08 5.44
C LYS A 57 -1.50 -2.24 5.33
N PRO A 58 -2.73 -2.10 5.82
CA PRO A 58 -3.76 -3.09 5.58
C PRO A 58 -4.30 -2.96 4.15
N THR A 59 -5.00 -3.99 3.70
CA THR A 59 -5.89 -3.92 2.55
C THR A 59 -7.24 -4.51 2.95
N GLN A 60 -8.29 -4.25 2.18
CA GLN A 60 -9.60 -4.83 2.51
C GLN A 60 -9.56 -6.36 2.46
N GLN A 61 -8.75 -6.91 1.56
CA GLN A 61 -8.54 -8.35 1.45
C GLN A 61 -7.95 -8.99 2.72
N SER A 62 -7.18 -8.23 3.50
CA SER A 62 -6.62 -8.66 4.78
C SER A 62 -7.50 -8.27 5.97
N SER A 63 -8.80 -8.03 5.76
CA SER A 63 -9.78 -7.67 6.80
C SER A 63 -9.37 -6.45 7.64
N GLY A 64 -8.66 -5.49 7.04
CA GLY A 64 -8.23 -4.28 7.75
C GLY A 64 -7.01 -4.46 8.67
N VAL A 65 -6.46 -5.67 8.77
CA VAL A 65 -5.21 -5.97 9.50
C VAL A 65 -4.08 -6.18 8.49
N PRO A 66 -2.89 -5.60 8.67
CA PRO A 66 -1.78 -5.80 7.75
C PRO A 66 -1.25 -7.23 7.82
N ASN A 67 -0.87 -7.80 6.67
CA ASN A 67 -0.30 -9.13 6.58
C ASN A 67 1.11 -9.17 5.94
N VAL A 68 1.67 -8.01 5.61
CA VAL A 68 3.05 -7.86 5.12
C VAL A 68 3.76 -6.71 5.82
N ALA A 69 5.00 -6.92 6.25
CA ALA A 69 5.87 -5.86 6.71
C ALA A 69 6.38 -5.06 5.50
N TRP A 70 5.76 -3.91 5.26
CA TRP A 70 6.08 -3.05 4.12
C TRP A 70 7.45 -2.42 4.27
N LEU A 71 7.70 -1.76 5.40
CA LEU A 71 8.99 -1.17 5.74
C LEU A 71 9.46 -1.69 7.08
N VAL A 72 10.74 -2.06 7.13
CA VAL A 72 11.47 -2.35 8.36
C VAL A 72 12.66 -1.43 8.41
N ILE A 73 12.70 -0.59 9.44
CA ILE A 73 13.63 0.51 9.57
C ILE A 73 14.39 0.33 10.88
N ARG A 74 15.72 0.38 10.83
CA ARG A 74 16.51 0.53 12.05
C ARG A 74 16.30 1.97 12.55
N PRO A 75 15.68 2.17 13.72
CA PRO A 75 15.29 3.51 14.15
C PRO A 75 16.52 4.39 14.39
N MET A 76 16.42 5.65 13.95
CA MET A 76 17.27 6.76 14.37
C MET A 76 16.49 7.69 15.30
N GLN A 77 17.13 8.71 15.87
CA GLN A 77 16.47 9.66 16.78
C GLN A 77 15.27 10.37 16.13
N SER A 78 15.40 10.69 14.84
CA SER A 78 14.32 11.16 13.99
C SER A 78 14.32 10.34 12.71
N ASN A 79 13.15 9.88 12.30
CA ASN A 79 12.94 9.15 11.05
C ASN A 79 11.83 9.84 10.28
N THR A 80 12.06 10.10 9.00
CA THR A 80 11.08 10.65 8.09
C THR A 80 10.83 9.63 6.99
N ILE A 81 9.57 9.24 6.84
CA ILE A 81 9.09 8.29 5.85
C ILE A 81 8.10 9.04 4.96
N VAL A 82 8.38 9.08 3.66
CA VAL A 82 7.55 9.73 2.66
C VAL A 82 7.12 8.71 1.62
N TRP A 83 5.86 8.72 1.22
CA TRP A 83 5.39 7.89 0.11
C TRP A 83 4.24 8.55 -0.62
N ASP A 84 4.10 8.20 -1.90
CA ASP A 84 2.95 8.56 -2.70
C ASP A 84 1.98 7.37 -2.75
N GLU A 85 0.69 7.62 -2.84
CA GLU A 85 -0.36 6.60 -3.01
C GLU A 85 -0.33 5.93 -4.41
N ASN A 86 0.86 5.81 -5.00
CA ASN A 86 1.18 5.06 -6.20
C ASN A 86 1.42 3.58 -5.87
N TYR A 87 0.61 2.71 -6.46
CA TYR A 87 0.68 1.27 -6.26
C TYR A 87 1.12 0.57 -7.55
N GLY A 88 1.74 -0.59 -7.41
CA GLY A 88 1.83 -1.58 -8.48
C GLY A 88 1.27 -2.92 -8.00
N ILE A 89 0.90 -3.79 -8.93
CA ILE A 89 0.43 -5.15 -8.63
C ILE A 89 1.58 -6.12 -8.89
N TYR A 90 1.80 -7.08 -8.00
CA TYR A 90 2.77 -8.15 -8.22
C TYR A 90 2.15 -9.53 -8.11
N ALA A 91 2.86 -10.50 -8.71
CA ALA A 91 2.64 -11.92 -8.50
C ALA A 91 3.95 -12.61 -8.07
N SER A 92 3.82 -13.67 -7.28
CA SER A 92 4.90 -14.43 -6.67
C SER A 92 4.48 -15.87 -6.42
N THR A 93 5.44 -16.78 -6.31
CA THR A 93 5.25 -18.15 -5.80
C THR A 93 5.61 -18.29 -4.33
N SER A 94 6.01 -17.20 -3.65
CA SER A 94 6.32 -17.21 -2.21
C SER A 94 5.13 -17.70 -1.38
N SER A 95 5.41 -18.47 -0.32
CA SER A 95 4.39 -18.92 0.61
C SER A 95 3.82 -17.76 1.44
N ILE A 96 2.58 -17.91 1.88
CA ILE A 96 1.93 -16.96 2.80
C ILE A 96 2.02 -17.52 4.23
N THR A 97 3.26 -17.60 4.70
CA THR A 97 3.60 -18.10 6.05
C THR A 97 4.44 -17.05 6.76
N ASN A 98 4.26 -16.90 8.07
CA ASN A 98 5.01 -15.90 8.85
C ASN A 98 6.52 -15.95 8.57
N GLY A 99 7.11 -14.79 8.29
CA GLY A 99 8.54 -14.64 7.98
C GLY A 99 8.94 -15.02 6.55
N ALA A 100 8.02 -15.50 5.71
CA ALA A 100 8.32 -15.78 4.31
C ALA A 100 8.61 -14.48 3.56
N THR A 101 9.75 -14.43 2.86
CA THR A 101 10.11 -13.30 2.00
C THR A 101 9.35 -13.39 0.69
N LEU A 102 8.69 -12.29 0.33
CA LEU A 102 7.94 -12.11 -0.90
C LEU A 102 8.87 -11.63 -2.00
N THR A 103 9.11 -12.49 -2.98
CA THR A 103 9.89 -12.16 -4.17
C THR A 103 8.95 -11.95 -5.34
N LYS A 104 8.90 -10.73 -5.87
CA LYS A 104 8.06 -10.40 -7.03
C LYS A 104 8.65 -11.07 -8.27
N MET A 105 7.85 -11.89 -8.94
CA MET A 105 8.22 -12.56 -10.20
C MET A 105 7.64 -11.83 -11.41
N SER A 106 6.47 -11.22 -11.23
CA SER A 106 5.78 -10.44 -12.27
C SER A 106 5.23 -9.17 -11.64
N THR A 107 5.22 -8.07 -12.39
CA THR A 107 4.65 -6.80 -11.94
C THR A 107 3.88 -6.11 -13.07
N SER A 108 2.89 -5.30 -12.72
CA SER A 108 2.14 -4.45 -13.66
C SER A 108 2.90 -3.20 -14.11
N GLY A 109 4.09 -2.94 -13.54
CA GLY A 109 4.66 -1.60 -13.48
C GLY A 109 3.96 -0.71 -12.44
N MET A 110 4.46 0.52 -12.31
CA MET A 110 3.95 1.53 -11.36
C MET A 110 3.91 2.91 -12.05
N PRO A 111 2.83 3.69 -11.91
CA PRO A 111 1.60 3.34 -11.19
C PRO A 111 0.70 2.37 -11.97
N ALA A 112 0.10 1.43 -11.25
CA ALA A 112 -1.09 0.71 -11.69
C ALA A 112 -2.30 1.66 -11.58
N VAL A 113 -3.28 1.46 -12.44
CA VAL A 113 -4.48 2.27 -12.52
C VAL A 113 -5.57 1.61 -11.66
N MET A 114 -5.97 2.28 -10.59
CA MET A 114 -7.08 1.83 -9.74
C MET A 114 -8.39 1.82 -10.54
N GLY A 115 -9.31 0.91 -10.23
CA GLY A 115 -10.52 0.74 -11.03
C GLY A 115 -10.35 -0.10 -12.29
N ARG A 116 -9.16 -0.69 -12.50
CA ARG A 116 -8.88 -1.55 -13.65
C ARG A 116 -8.69 -3.01 -13.23
N MET A 117 -9.00 -3.88 -14.18
CA MET A 117 -8.72 -5.30 -14.08
C MET A 117 -7.39 -5.62 -14.78
N TYR A 118 -6.64 -6.54 -14.19
CA TYR A 118 -5.39 -7.06 -14.68
C TYR A 118 -5.48 -8.57 -14.79
N ASN A 119 -4.72 -9.15 -15.73
CA ASN A 119 -4.55 -10.59 -15.83
C ASN A 119 -3.09 -10.94 -15.59
N LEU A 120 -2.83 -11.89 -14.70
CA LEU A 120 -1.59 -12.65 -14.73
C LEU A 120 -1.72 -13.71 -15.82
N SER A 121 -1.07 -13.50 -16.95
CA SER A 121 -1.20 -14.34 -18.13
C SER A 121 -0.54 -15.72 -17.94
N PRO A 122 -0.86 -16.72 -18.79
CA PRO A 122 -0.12 -17.98 -18.83
C PRO A 122 1.39 -17.84 -19.08
N ALA A 123 1.82 -16.73 -19.69
CA ALA A 123 3.23 -16.41 -19.91
C ALA A 123 3.92 -15.80 -18.67
N GLY A 124 3.18 -15.57 -17.58
CA GLY A 124 3.70 -14.97 -16.36
C GLY A 124 3.86 -13.44 -16.45
N THR A 125 3.17 -12.77 -17.37
CA THR A 125 3.12 -11.30 -17.46
C THR A 125 1.86 -10.76 -16.80
N ILE A 126 1.90 -9.52 -16.28
CA ILE A 126 0.71 -8.84 -15.76
C ILE A 126 0.29 -7.77 -16.75
N ASP A 127 -0.87 -7.97 -17.37
CA ASP A 127 -1.38 -7.11 -18.44
C ASP A 127 -2.71 -6.48 -18.05
N ILE A 128 -2.83 -5.17 -18.25
CA ILE A 128 -4.08 -4.43 -18.03
C ILE A 128 -5.14 -4.88 -19.05
N GLN A 129 -6.37 -5.02 -18.58
CA GLN A 129 -7.51 -5.42 -19.41
C GLN A 129 -8.37 -4.19 -19.77
N PRO A 130 -9.07 -4.21 -20.91
CA PRO A 130 -9.96 -3.12 -21.31
C PRO A 130 -11.18 -2.97 -20.39
N MET A 131 -11.53 -4.01 -19.63
CA MET A 131 -12.63 -4.01 -18.66
C MET A 131 -12.31 -3.16 -17.41
N SER A 132 -13.34 -2.47 -16.89
CA SER A 132 -13.28 -1.77 -15.60
C SER A 132 -13.45 -2.76 -14.45
N GLY A 133 -12.58 -2.68 -13.46
CA GLY A 133 -12.78 -3.32 -12.16
C GLY A 133 -13.63 -2.44 -11.23
N ASP A 134 -13.66 -2.78 -9.95
CA ASP A 134 -14.23 -1.89 -8.93
C ASP A 134 -13.34 -0.64 -8.79
N LEU A 135 -13.96 0.54 -8.94
CA LEU A 135 -13.32 1.87 -9.00
C LEU A 135 -12.41 2.20 -7.80
N SER A 136 -12.60 1.53 -6.67
CA SER A 136 -11.84 1.74 -5.45
C SER A 136 -10.71 0.73 -5.24
N SER A 137 -10.51 -0.20 -6.19
CA SER A 137 -9.66 -1.35 -5.98
C SER A 137 -8.82 -1.71 -7.21
N PHE A 138 -7.83 -2.57 -6.98
CA PHE A 138 -7.09 -3.25 -8.03
C PHE A 138 -7.60 -4.69 -8.14
N THR A 139 -8.01 -5.10 -9.33
CA THR A 139 -8.46 -6.48 -9.56
C THR A 139 -7.44 -7.23 -10.39
N LEU A 140 -7.00 -8.40 -9.93
CA LEU A 140 -6.09 -9.29 -10.67
C LEU A 140 -6.71 -10.68 -10.81
N THR A 141 -6.90 -11.13 -12.05
CA THR A 141 -7.26 -12.52 -12.36
C THR A 141 -6.00 -13.35 -12.54
N ASN A 142 -5.91 -14.48 -11.85
CA ASN A 142 -4.83 -15.44 -12.06
C ASN A 142 -5.17 -16.38 -13.22
N LEU A 143 -4.54 -16.18 -14.38
CA LEU A 143 -4.61 -17.10 -15.52
C LEU A 143 -3.29 -17.87 -15.71
N TYR A 144 -2.37 -17.78 -14.74
CA TYR A 144 -1.16 -18.58 -14.73
C TYR A 144 -1.48 -19.97 -14.17
N ASN A 145 -1.39 -20.97 -15.03
CA ASN A 145 -1.68 -22.34 -14.64
C ASN A 145 -0.49 -22.91 -13.86
N ALA A 146 -0.63 -22.96 -12.54
CA ALA A 146 0.25 -23.66 -11.63
C ALA A 146 -0.56 -24.79 -10.96
N PRO A 147 -0.62 -26.00 -11.56
CA PRO A 147 -1.46 -27.08 -11.07
C PRO A 147 -1.16 -27.46 -9.62
N GLY A 148 -2.20 -27.62 -8.81
CA GLY A 148 -2.07 -28.02 -7.40
C GLY A 148 -1.52 -26.94 -6.47
N THR A 149 -1.39 -25.69 -6.92
CA THR A 149 -0.92 -24.57 -6.10
C THR A 149 -1.70 -23.27 -6.39
N PHE A 150 -1.33 -22.21 -5.69
CA PHE A 150 -1.83 -20.84 -5.86
C PHE A 150 -0.68 -19.89 -6.20
N MET A 151 -1.04 -18.73 -6.73
CA MET A 151 -0.12 -17.60 -6.83
C MET A 151 -0.34 -16.68 -5.63
N THR A 152 0.74 -16.14 -5.07
CA THR A 152 0.68 -15.05 -4.10
C THR A 152 0.69 -13.73 -4.85
N VAL A 153 -0.37 -12.94 -4.67
CA VAL A 153 -0.52 -11.65 -5.35
C VAL A 153 -0.74 -10.55 -4.34
N GLY A 154 -0.40 -9.32 -4.70
CA GLY A 154 -0.57 -8.21 -3.79
C GLY A 154 -0.22 -6.87 -4.43
N LEU A 155 -0.32 -5.82 -3.62
CA LEU A 155 0.18 -4.50 -3.99
C LEU A 155 1.63 -4.34 -3.54
N TYR A 156 2.37 -3.51 -4.26
CA TYR A 156 3.67 -3.00 -3.83
C TYR A 156 3.72 -1.48 -4.00
N GLN A 157 4.55 -0.83 -3.20
CA GLN A 157 4.67 0.63 -3.15
C GLN A 157 6.11 1.04 -2.85
N ASN A 158 6.50 2.18 -3.42
CA ASN A 158 7.78 2.83 -3.13
C ASN A 158 7.63 3.75 -1.91
N ALA A 159 8.73 3.95 -1.19
CA ALA A 159 8.83 4.95 -0.14
C ALA A 159 10.20 5.62 -0.19
N ASN A 160 10.33 6.74 0.49
CA ASN A 160 11.60 7.35 0.84
C ASN A 160 11.73 7.31 2.37
N VAL A 161 12.82 6.75 2.87
CA VAL A 161 13.14 6.70 4.30
C VAL A 161 14.43 7.47 4.53
N ASN A 162 14.34 8.56 5.29
CA ASN A 162 15.49 9.41 5.63
C ASN A 162 16.30 9.87 4.40
N GLY A 163 15.62 10.21 3.31
CA GLY A 163 16.24 10.60 2.04
C GLY A 163 16.58 9.44 1.11
N SER A 164 16.55 8.19 1.59
CA SER A 164 16.89 7.00 0.79
C SER A 164 15.66 6.36 0.16
N ALA A 165 15.70 6.15 -1.15
CA ALA A 165 14.61 5.49 -1.87
C ALA A 165 14.55 3.99 -1.55
N ILE A 166 13.37 3.52 -1.15
CA ILE A 166 13.02 2.11 -0.96
C ILE A 166 12.01 1.74 -2.04
N LEU A 167 12.43 0.90 -2.98
CA LEU A 167 11.64 0.64 -4.19
C LEU A 167 10.98 -0.74 -4.16
N GLY A 168 9.71 -0.76 -4.53
CA GLY A 168 9.00 -1.97 -4.88
C GLY A 168 8.60 -2.85 -3.69
N ASN A 169 8.55 -2.35 -2.45
CA ASN A 169 8.21 -3.23 -1.33
C ASN A 169 6.74 -3.65 -1.38
N ALA A 170 6.49 -4.94 -1.18
CA ALA A 170 5.16 -5.52 -1.04
C ALA A 170 4.44 -4.93 0.17
N LEU A 171 3.16 -4.66 -0.01
CA LEU A 171 2.23 -4.11 0.97
C LEU A 171 1.24 -5.14 1.47
N SER A 172 0.85 -6.06 0.60
CA SER A 172 -0.12 -7.10 0.88
C SER A 172 0.27 -8.39 0.18
N ALA A 173 -0.30 -9.48 0.65
CA ALA A 173 -0.15 -10.80 0.04
C ALA A 173 -1.47 -11.56 0.17
N ALA A 174 -1.91 -12.20 -0.90
CA ALA A 174 -3.08 -13.05 -0.87
C ALA A 174 -2.96 -14.23 -1.85
N PRO A 175 -3.48 -15.40 -1.47
CA PRO A 175 -3.44 -16.57 -2.32
C PRO A 175 -4.54 -16.48 -3.38
N VAL A 176 -4.19 -16.74 -4.64
CA VAL A 176 -5.14 -16.78 -5.75
C VAL A 176 -4.88 -18.02 -6.59
N ILE A 177 -5.84 -18.95 -6.57
CA ILE A 177 -5.79 -20.15 -7.41
C ILE A 177 -6.11 -19.81 -8.88
N TYR A 178 -5.82 -20.74 -9.77
CA TYR A 178 -6.09 -20.57 -11.21
C TYR A 178 -7.56 -20.21 -11.48
N SER A 179 -7.79 -19.27 -12.39
CA SER A 179 -9.08 -18.70 -12.78
C SER A 179 -9.84 -17.95 -11.68
N TYR A 180 -9.20 -17.66 -10.54
CA TYR A 180 -9.77 -16.82 -9.48
C TYR A 180 -9.20 -15.41 -9.53
N GLN A 181 -9.87 -14.49 -8.84
CA GLN A 181 -9.51 -13.08 -8.78
C GLN A 181 -9.15 -12.67 -7.35
N ALA A 182 -8.15 -11.79 -7.23
CA ALA A 182 -7.97 -10.95 -6.05
C ALA A 182 -8.50 -9.55 -6.33
N VAL A 183 -9.29 -9.02 -5.40
CA VAL A 183 -9.73 -7.62 -5.37
C VAL A 183 -9.07 -6.96 -4.17
N ILE A 184 -8.23 -5.97 -4.42
CA ILE A 184 -7.36 -5.36 -3.42
C ILE A 184 -7.64 -3.87 -3.33
N THR A 185 -8.32 -3.48 -2.25
CA THR A 185 -8.61 -2.08 -1.91
C THR A 185 -7.55 -1.60 -0.92
N PRO A 186 -6.68 -0.62 -1.27
CA PRO A 186 -5.72 -0.05 -0.34
C PRO A 186 -6.42 0.85 0.70
N PHE A 187 -5.83 0.96 1.88
CA PHE A 187 -6.18 1.98 2.87
C PHE A 187 -5.10 3.05 2.95
N THR A 188 -5.50 4.28 3.29
CA THR A 188 -4.58 5.37 3.69
C THR A 188 -4.13 5.24 5.14
N THR A 189 -4.59 4.22 5.85
CA THR A 189 -4.15 3.86 7.19
C THR A 189 -2.85 3.06 7.15
N ILE A 190 -1.95 3.32 8.09
CA ILE A 190 -0.77 2.51 8.36
C ILE A 190 -0.81 2.00 9.81
N TYR A 191 -0.08 0.92 10.05
CA TYR A 191 0.22 0.40 11.37
C TYR A 191 1.71 0.47 11.63
N MET A 192 2.07 0.84 12.86
CA MET A 192 3.44 0.99 13.32
C MET A 192 3.66 0.23 14.62
N TRP A 193 4.78 -0.47 14.73
CA TRP A 193 5.17 -1.14 15.97
C TRP A 193 6.67 -1.44 16.01
N MET A 194 7.15 -1.90 17.16
CA MET A 194 8.56 -2.26 17.36
C MET A 194 8.71 -3.78 17.45
N GLN A 195 9.54 -4.37 16.60
CA GLN A 195 9.77 -5.83 16.63
C GLN A 195 11.17 -6.20 16.15
N SER A 196 11.74 -7.24 16.75
CA SER A 196 13.02 -7.83 16.33
C SER A 196 12.82 -8.91 15.26
N GLN A 197 13.86 -9.19 14.47
CA GLN A 197 13.91 -10.29 13.51
C GLN A 197 12.87 -10.27 12.37
N VAL A 198 12.21 -9.14 12.12
CA VAL A 198 11.37 -8.92 10.94
C VAL A 198 12.22 -8.26 9.84
N ARG A 199 11.89 -8.54 8.57
CA ARG A 199 12.52 -7.89 7.41
C ARG A 199 11.42 -7.31 6.51
N SER A 200 11.74 -6.26 5.75
CA SER A 200 10.81 -5.76 4.73
C SER A 200 10.47 -6.85 3.72
N ASN A 201 9.32 -6.76 3.06
CA ASN A 201 8.81 -7.78 2.13
C ASN A 201 8.58 -9.14 2.78
N THR A 202 8.30 -9.22 4.08
CA THR A 202 7.97 -10.50 4.72
C THR A 202 6.51 -10.56 5.12
N VAL A 203 5.92 -11.74 4.97
CA VAL A 203 4.58 -12.03 5.48
C VAL A 203 4.62 -11.99 7.00
N ILE A 204 3.68 -11.26 7.60
CA ILE A 204 3.52 -11.13 9.04
C ILE A 204 2.16 -11.69 9.45
N THR A 205 2.17 -12.72 10.27
CA THR A 205 0.97 -13.20 10.96
C THR A 205 1.11 -13.14 12.47
N ASN A 206 2.35 -13.00 12.96
CA ASN A 206 2.67 -12.92 14.38
C ASN A 206 3.31 -11.56 14.69
N VAL A 207 2.52 -10.70 15.30
CA VAL A 207 2.97 -9.41 15.83
C VAL A 207 3.15 -9.54 17.33
N THR A 208 4.34 -9.21 17.83
CA THR A 208 4.72 -9.45 19.24
C THR A 208 4.60 -8.21 20.13
N SER A 209 4.11 -7.09 19.59
CA SER A 209 3.94 -5.83 20.31
C SER A 209 2.63 -5.15 19.90
N THR A 210 2.17 -4.19 20.69
CA THR A 210 1.00 -3.39 20.34
C THR A 210 1.24 -2.60 19.06
N MET A 211 0.28 -2.65 18.13
CA MET A 211 0.31 -1.82 16.92
C MET A 211 -0.35 -0.48 17.18
N THR A 212 0.31 0.60 16.75
CA THR A 212 -0.30 1.93 16.67
C THR A 212 -0.82 2.17 15.27
N GLN A 213 -2.09 2.51 15.16
CA GLN A 213 -2.74 2.88 13.91
C GLN A 213 -2.57 4.39 13.65
N VAL A 214 -2.20 4.76 12.43
CA VAL A 214 -2.13 6.15 11.97
C VAL A 214 -2.89 6.27 10.65
N THR A 215 -3.86 7.18 10.58
CA THR A 215 -4.72 7.34 9.40
C THR A 215 -4.43 8.65 8.68
N PHE A 216 -4.16 8.56 7.38
CA PHE A 216 -3.95 9.70 6.49
C PHE A 216 -5.19 9.93 5.60
N GLY A 217 -5.22 11.07 4.90
CA GLY A 217 -6.35 11.51 4.10
C GLY A 217 -7.26 12.48 4.86
N GLY A 218 -8.34 12.94 4.21
CA GLY A 218 -9.24 13.94 4.81
C GLY A 218 -8.55 15.27 5.18
N GLY A 219 -7.47 15.63 4.47
CA GLY A 219 -6.63 16.79 4.77
C GLY A 219 -5.42 16.49 5.66
N VAL A 220 -5.32 15.28 6.22
CA VAL A 220 -4.15 14.83 7.00
C VAL A 220 -3.14 14.18 6.06
N ASN A 221 -2.12 14.95 5.68
CA ASN A 221 -1.02 14.44 4.84
C ASN A 221 0.26 14.16 5.63
N THR A 222 0.36 14.67 6.85
CA THR A 222 1.54 14.52 7.71
C THR A 222 1.13 14.06 9.10
N ALA A 223 1.85 13.08 9.64
CA ALA A 223 1.72 12.66 11.04
C ALA A 223 3.11 12.64 11.70
N SER A 224 3.18 13.09 12.96
CA SER A 224 4.40 13.06 13.77
C SER A 224 4.14 12.25 15.02
N MET A 225 4.91 11.17 15.19
CA MET A 225 4.72 10.16 16.21
C MET A 225 5.98 10.08 17.08
N GLN A 226 5.79 9.91 18.38
CA GLN A 226 6.84 9.67 19.35
C GLN A 226 6.62 8.31 20.00
N TYR A 227 7.67 7.50 20.10
CA TYR A 227 7.58 6.22 20.80
C TYR A 227 7.37 6.42 22.30
N ASN A 228 6.43 5.65 22.87
CA ASN A 228 6.16 5.57 24.30
C ASN A 228 6.64 4.21 24.84
N PRO A 229 7.76 4.16 25.58
CA PRO A 229 8.28 2.90 26.11
C PRO A 229 7.41 2.29 27.23
N SER A 230 6.48 3.05 27.83
CA SER A 230 5.65 2.56 28.94
C SER A 230 4.59 1.53 28.52
N ASP A 231 4.12 1.62 27.28
CA ASP A 231 3.11 0.71 26.69
C ASP A 231 3.54 0.12 25.34
N GLY A 232 4.73 0.49 24.84
CA GLY A 232 5.27 0.01 23.57
C GLY A 232 4.55 0.56 22.34
N THR A 233 3.82 1.66 22.48
CA THR A 233 3.05 2.29 21.40
C THR A 233 3.70 3.58 20.89
N PHE A 234 3.06 4.21 19.92
CA PHE A 234 3.39 5.53 19.44
C PHE A 234 2.26 6.51 19.79
N ILE A 235 2.63 7.66 20.33
CA ILE A 235 1.72 8.76 20.62
C ILE A 235 2.00 9.92 19.65
N THR A 236 1.00 10.75 19.38
CA THR A 236 1.22 11.97 18.60
C THR A 236 2.26 12.85 19.31
N ALA A 237 3.34 13.21 18.62
CA ALA A 237 4.33 14.14 19.16
C ALA A 237 3.63 15.48 19.44
N GLN A 238 3.77 16.02 20.64
CA GLN A 238 3.10 17.28 21.01
C GLN A 238 3.60 18.42 20.10
N GLY A 239 2.75 18.79 19.14
CA GLY A 239 2.92 19.88 18.20
C GLY A 239 1.62 20.17 17.48
N ASN A 240 0.77 21.01 18.09
CA ASN A 240 -0.41 21.67 17.53
C ASN A 240 -1.27 20.93 16.49
N ASN A 241 -1.76 19.72 16.79
CA ASN A 241 -3.04 19.26 16.23
C ASN A 241 -3.64 18.16 17.10
N THR A 242 -4.65 18.56 17.86
CA THR A 242 -5.51 17.70 18.66
C THR A 242 -6.46 16.94 17.74
N MET A 243 -6.25 15.65 17.47
CA MET A 243 -7.33 14.73 17.03
C MET A 243 -7.02 13.26 17.34
N LEU A 244 -7.75 12.74 18.33
CA LEU A 244 -8.30 11.39 18.52
C LEU A 244 -7.48 10.18 18.06
N LEU A 245 -6.78 9.52 19.01
CA LEU A 245 -6.53 8.08 18.98
C LEU A 245 -7.64 7.36 19.76
N SER A 246 -8.32 6.42 19.12
CA SER A 246 -9.05 5.35 19.81
C SER A 246 -8.17 4.11 19.82
N SER A 247 -7.67 3.70 20.98
CA SER A 247 -7.09 2.36 21.17
C SER A 247 -8.22 1.34 21.12
N MET A 248 -8.21 0.42 20.16
CA MET A 248 -9.09 -0.75 20.18
C MET A 248 -8.46 -1.82 21.08
N GLU A 249 -9.11 -2.12 22.21
CA GLU A 249 -8.87 -3.35 22.95
C GLU A 249 -9.38 -4.55 22.12
N GLN A 250 -8.59 -5.62 22.06
CA GLN A 250 -9.02 -6.88 21.45
C GLN A 250 -10.22 -7.46 22.22
N PRO A 251 -11.22 -8.05 21.55
CA PRO A 251 -12.34 -8.69 22.24
C PRO A 251 -11.83 -9.89 23.05
N GLN A 252 -11.93 -9.82 24.38
CA GLN A 252 -11.74 -10.98 25.22
C GLN A 252 -12.85 -12.00 24.93
N ALA A 253 -12.46 -13.19 24.48
CA ALA A 253 -13.35 -14.33 24.35
C ALA A 253 -13.85 -14.73 25.75
N MET A 254 -15.15 -14.54 26.01
CA MET A 254 -15.80 -15.08 27.20
C MET A 254 -15.84 -16.60 27.12
N VAL A 255 -15.04 -17.27 27.96
CA VAL A 255 -15.13 -18.71 28.22
C VAL A 255 -16.34 -18.96 29.11
N HIS A 256 -17.41 -19.50 28.54
CA HIS A 256 -18.56 -19.99 29.30
C HIS A 256 -18.16 -21.25 30.07
N HIS A 257 -17.95 -21.12 31.38
CA HIS A 257 -17.79 -22.24 32.30
C HIS A 257 -19.18 -22.83 32.61
N LEU A 258 -19.48 -24.00 32.06
CA LEU A 258 -20.63 -24.82 32.48
C LEU A 258 -20.18 -25.71 33.64
N LEU A 259 -20.76 -25.50 34.82
CA LEU A 259 -20.71 -26.44 35.94
C LEU A 259 -21.74 -27.57 35.71
N PRO A 260 -21.45 -28.81 36.15
CA PRO A 260 -22.39 -29.92 36.07
C PRO A 260 -23.39 -29.85 37.24
N GLN A 261 -24.68 -30.06 36.94
CA GLN A 261 -25.70 -30.33 37.96
C GLN A 261 -25.85 -31.85 38.12
N LEU A 262 -25.93 -32.27 39.38
CA LEU A 262 -26.27 -33.62 39.85
C LEU A 262 -27.73 -33.98 39.53
#